data_AF-A0A523W321-F1
#
_entry.id   AF-A0A523W321-F1
#
_cell.length_a   1.000
_cell.length_b   1.000
_cell.length_c   1.000
_cell.angle_alpha   90.00
_cell.angle_beta   90.00
_cell.angle_gamma   90.00
#
_symmetry.space_group_name_H-M   'P 1'
#
loop_
_entity.id
_entity.type
_entity.pdbx_description
1 polymer ?
#
loop_
_entity_poly.entity_id
_entity_poly.type
_entity_poly.pdbx_seq_one_letter_code
_entity_poly.pdbx_strand_id
1 'polypeptide(L)'
;MSKNTDCVSREYYCRICDQMHQIKISKNVVKSQSKFPFLFIFLHGDLKNLLTTLYIDKETQIRGVDVHELSDDNIFSKDQVLKITTTLIGEIERLQREITRLNKLITNLKKKND
;
A
#
# COMPACT_ATOMS: atom_id res chain seq x y z
N MET A 1 -20.62 -13.29 -4.19
CA MET A 1 -20.98 -12.06 -3.45
C MET A 1 -19.72 -11.23 -3.28
N SER A 2 -19.62 -10.12 -4.01
CA SER A 2 -18.45 -9.26 -4.07
C SER A 2 -18.21 -8.57 -2.73
N LYS A 3 -17.06 -8.80 -2.09
CA LYS A 3 -16.64 -8.01 -0.92
C LYS A 3 -16.39 -6.58 -1.42
N ASN A 4 -17.34 -5.67 -1.16
CA ASN A 4 -17.11 -4.24 -1.30
C ASN A 4 -15.97 -3.85 -0.34
N THR A 5 -14.73 -3.83 -0.84
CA THR A 5 -13.62 -3.19 -0.14
C THR A 5 -13.92 -1.71 -0.12
N ASP A 6 -14.37 -1.25 1.04
CA ASP A 6 -14.80 0.10 1.33
C ASP A 6 -13.56 1.03 1.25
N CYS A 7 -13.30 1.54 0.05
CA CYS A 7 -12.13 2.36 -0.26
C CYS A 7 -12.53 3.83 -0.39
N VAL A 8 -11.61 4.72 0.01
CA VAL A 8 -11.73 6.15 -0.20
C VAL A 8 -10.75 6.55 -1.30
N SER A 9 -11.26 7.20 -2.34
CA SER A 9 -10.42 7.79 -3.38
C SER A 9 -9.92 9.16 -2.93
N ARG A 10 -8.62 9.40 -3.13
CA ARG A 10 -7.99 10.71 -2.90
C ARG A 10 -7.12 11.07 -4.08
N GLU A 11 -7.05 12.35 -4.32
CA GLU A 11 -6.25 12.92 -5.39
C GLU A 11 -5.10 13.71 -4.78
N TYR A 12 -3.94 13.64 -5.42
CA TYR A 12 -2.79 14.45 -5.07
C TYR A 12 -2.07 14.87 -6.35
N TYR A 13 -1.45 16.04 -6.29
CA TYR A 13 -0.61 16.55 -7.35
C TYR A 13 0.83 16.12 -7.13
N CYS A 14 1.43 15.47 -8.12
CA CYS A 14 2.84 15.12 -8.11
C CYS A 14 3.63 16.22 -8.81
N ARG A 15 4.57 16.84 -8.08
CA ARG A 15 5.43 17.91 -8.62
C ARG A 15 6.50 17.42 -9.58
N ILE A 16 6.81 16.12 -9.58
CA ILE A 16 7.88 15.55 -10.42
C ILE A 16 7.39 15.28 -11.84
N CYS A 17 6.23 14.64 -11.99
CA CYS A 17 5.63 14.37 -13.30
C CYS A 17 4.61 15.43 -13.73
N ASP A 18 4.36 16.45 -12.90
CA ASP A 18 3.43 17.55 -13.17
C ASP A 18 2.00 17.07 -13.49
N GLN A 19 1.52 16.08 -12.73
CA GLN A 19 0.23 15.43 -12.96
C GLN A 19 -0.57 15.19 -11.68
N MET A 20 -1.89 15.14 -11.84
CA MET A 20 -2.84 14.74 -10.80
C MET A 20 -2.99 13.22 -10.78
N HIS A 21 -2.76 12.62 -9.62
CA HIS A 21 -2.88 11.19 -9.41
C HIS A 21 -4.03 10.87 -8.47
N GLN A 22 -4.75 9.80 -8.78
CA GLN A 22 -5.79 9.25 -7.93
C GLN A 22 -5.30 7.97 -7.27
N ILE A 23 -5.43 7.92 -5.94
CA ILE A 23 -5.14 6.73 -5.14
C ILE A 23 -6.39 6.25 -4.42
N LYS A 24 -6.42 4.95 -4.17
CA LYS A 24 -7.49 4.30 -3.40
C LYS A 24 -6.91 3.80 -2.08
N ILE A 25 -7.41 4.36 -0.98
CA ILE A 25 -7.00 3.97 0.37
C ILE A 25 -8.11 3.14 0.98
N SER A 26 -7.79 1.91 1.38
CA SER A 26 -8.75 1.06 2.09
C SER A 26 -9.05 1.65 3.46
N LYS A 27 -10.33 1.78 3.84
CA LYS A 27 -10.72 2.26 5.18
C LYS A 27 -10.14 1.37 6.29
N ASN A 28 -9.85 0.11 6.01
CA ASN A 28 -9.24 -0.80 6.98
C ASN A 28 -7.80 -0.38 7.35
N VAL A 29 -7.03 0.11 6.37
CA VAL A 29 -5.65 0.59 6.60
C VAL A 29 -5.65 1.82 7.49
N VAL A 30 -6.65 2.70 7.34
CA VAL A 30 -6.81 3.90 8.17
C VAL A 30 -7.24 3.51 9.58
N LYS A 31 -8.23 2.62 9.70
CA LYS A 31 -8.75 2.14 10.99
C LYS A 31 -7.72 1.36 11.82
N SER A 32 -6.73 0.73 11.18
CA SER A 32 -5.67 0.01 11.87
C SER A 32 -4.56 0.92 12.42
N GLN A 33 -4.55 2.22 12.08
CA GLN A 33 -3.53 3.15 12.59
C GLN A 33 -3.92 3.70 13.96
N SER A 34 -2.95 3.73 14.86
CA SER A 34 -3.10 4.31 16.21
C SER A 34 -2.60 5.75 16.31
N LYS A 35 -1.90 6.26 15.29
CA LYS A 35 -1.29 7.60 15.27
C LYS A 35 -1.50 8.27 13.91
N PHE A 36 -1.65 9.59 13.92
CA PHE A 36 -1.89 10.41 12.74
C PHE A 36 -1.04 11.70 12.77
N PRO A 37 -0.65 12.24 11.60
CA PRO A 37 -0.81 11.63 10.28
C PRO A 37 0.05 10.36 10.15
N PHE A 38 -0.47 9.37 9.44
CA PHE A 38 0.28 8.14 9.13
C PHE A 38 0.86 8.22 7.72
N LEU A 39 1.92 7.44 7.48
CA LEU A 39 2.58 7.38 6.18
C LEU A 39 1.90 6.33 5.31
N PHE A 40 1.46 6.75 4.12
CA PHE A 40 1.00 5.86 3.06
C PHE A 40 1.98 5.94 1.90
N ILE A 41 2.73 4.87 1.71
CA ILE A 41 3.88 4.82 0.81
C ILE A 41 3.54 3.89 -0.36
N PHE A 42 3.81 4.35 -1.58
CA PHE A 42 3.65 3.53 -2.78
C PHE A 42 4.62 4.00 -3.88
N LEU A 43 4.88 3.11 -4.83
CA LEU A 43 5.62 3.45 -6.04
C LEU A 43 4.67 4.09 -7.05
N HIS A 44 5.13 5.19 -7.63
CA HIS A 44 4.40 5.92 -8.66
C HIS A 44 4.18 5.00 -9.87
N GLY A 45 2.93 4.89 -10.33
CA GLY A 45 2.47 3.83 -11.25
C GLY A 45 3.43 3.50 -12.41
N ASP A 46 3.46 4.36 -13.44
CA ASP A 46 4.24 4.14 -14.67
C ASP A 46 5.74 4.42 -14.49
N LEU A 47 6.10 5.22 -13.47
CA LEU A 47 7.46 5.58 -13.13
C LEU A 47 7.85 4.86 -11.84
N LYS A 48 8.20 3.59 -11.96
CA LYS A 48 8.62 2.73 -10.83
C LYS A 48 9.85 3.24 -10.07
N ASN A 49 10.48 4.30 -10.57
CA ASN A 49 11.62 4.96 -9.97
C ASN A 49 11.19 6.14 -9.08
N LEU A 50 9.90 6.43 -8.89
CA LEU A 50 9.47 7.48 -7.96
C LEU A 50 8.75 6.85 -6.76
N LEU A 51 9.26 7.09 -5.55
CA LEU A 51 8.58 6.72 -4.32
C LEU A 51 7.75 7.90 -3.83
N THR A 52 6.44 7.70 -3.70
CA THR A 52 5.52 8.69 -3.15
C THR A 52 5.15 8.32 -1.72
N THR A 53 5.32 9.28 -0.81
CA THR A 53 4.88 9.21 0.58
C THR A 53 3.78 10.24 0.80
N LEU A 54 2.62 9.78 1.23
CA LEU A 54 1.50 10.64 1.60
C LEU A 54 1.30 10.62 3.11
N TYR A 55 1.11 11.80 3.69
CA TYR A 55 0.79 11.96 5.10
C TYR A 55 -0.72 12.04 5.25
N ILE A 56 -1.34 10.97 5.73
CA ILE A 56 -2.80 10.85 5.77
C ILE A 56 -3.30 11.02 7.20
N ASP A 57 -4.31 11.86 7.39
CA ASP A 57 -4.91 12.07 8.71
C ASP A 57 -6.08 11.11 9.03
N LYS A 58 -6.68 11.30 10.21
CA LYS A 58 -7.82 10.49 10.68
C LYS A 58 -9.07 10.62 9.80
N GLU A 59 -9.20 11.73 9.07
CA GLU A 59 -10.31 12.03 8.16
C GLU A 59 -10.00 11.60 6.73
N THR A 60 -8.89 10.88 6.51
CA THR A 60 -8.37 10.43 5.21
C THR A 60 -7.97 11.56 4.28
N GLN A 61 -7.67 12.74 4.82
CA GLN A 61 -7.14 13.87 4.05
C GLN A 61 -5.63 13.74 3.90
N ILE A 62 -5.14 14.11 2.72
CA ILE A 62 -3.70 14.19 2.45
C ILE A 62 -3.21 15.53 3.01
N ARG A 63 -2.35 15.48 4.00
CA ARG A 63 -1.76 16.65 4.68
C ARG A 63 -0.39 17.03 4.13
N GLY A 64 0.27 16.10 3.45
CA GLY A 64 1.57 16.30 2.83
C GLY A 64 1.83 15.24 1.77
N VAL A 65 2.70 15.59 0.83
CA VAL A 65 3.14 14.73 -0.27
C VAL A 65 4.64 14.92 -0.40
N ASP A 66 5.40 13.85 -0.21
CA ASP A 66 6.81 13.80 -0.53
C ASP A 66 7.02 12.80 -1.66
N VAL A 67 7.63 13.24 -2.75
CA VAL A 67 7.98 12.37 -3.88
C VAL A 67 9.49 12.38 -4.01
N HIS A 68 10.08 11.19 -4.00
CA HIS A 68 11.52 11.00 -4.11
C HIS A 68 11.83 10.19 -5.36
N GLU A 69 12.81 10.66 -6.13
CA GLU A 69 13.38 9.89 -7.21
C GLU A 69 14.37 8.85 -6.67
N LEU A 70 14.20 7.61 -7.08
CA LEU A 70 15.02 6.46 -6.76
C LEU A 70 16.28 6.46 -7.65
N SER A 71 17.22 7.37 -7.36
CA SER A 71 18.61 7.27 -7.80
C SER A 71 19.42 6.33 -6.91
N ASP A 72 20.52 5.76 -7.42
CA ASP A 72 21.35 4.75 -6.73
C ASP A 72 22.00 5.22 -5.40
N ASP A 73 21.95 6.52 -5.08
CA ASP A 73 22.52 7.09 -3.86
C ASP A 73 21.53 7.08 -2.68
N ASN A 74 21.64 6.08 -1.80
CA ASN A 74 21.02 5.95 -0.46
C ASN A 74 19.97 7.02 -0.07
N ILE A 75 18.75 6.90 -0.61
CA ILE A 75 17.62 7.84 -0.41
C ILE A 75 16.93 7.70 0.95
N PHE A 76 17.21 6.63 1.67
CA PHE A 76 16.54 6.30 2.92
C PHE A 76 17.55 6.20 4.06
N SER A 77 17.18 6.78 5.21
CA SER A 77 17.83 6.37 6.47
C SER A 77 17.65 4.86 6.66
N LYS A 78 18.62 4.18 7.29
CA LYS A 78 18.54 2.74 7.57
C LYS A 78 17.23 2.35 8.26
N ASP A 79 16.72 3.21 9.14
CA ASP A 79 15.46 2.99 9.85
C ASP A 79 14.23 3.03 8.93
N GLN A 80 14.23 3.89 7.90
CA GLN A 80 13.15 3.96 6.92
C GLN A 80 13.17 2.73 6.01
N VAL A 81 14.35 2.29 5.57
CA VAL A 81 14.51 1.03 4.83
C VAL A 81 13.97 -0.12 5.66
N LEU A 82 14.42 -0.23 6.91
CA LEU A 82 14.00 -1.31 7.79
C LEU A 82 12.48 -1.34 7.97
N LYS A 83 11.83 -0.19 8.21
CA LYS A 83 10.36 -0.12 8.34
C LYS A 83 9.63 -0.53 7.07
N ILE A 84 10.10 -0.07 5.90
CA ILE A 84 9.52 -0.44 4.61
C ILE A 84 9.69 -1.94 4.38
N THR A 85 10.91 -2.46 4.54
CA THR A 85 11.24 -3.87 4.35
C THR A 85 10.45 -4.76 5.30
N THR A 86 10.36 -4.43 6.60
CA THR A 86 9.56 -5.21 7.56
C THR A 86 8.08 -5.21 7.19
N THR A 87 7.53 -4.08 6.74
CA THR A 87 6.13 -4.01 6.29
C THR A 87 5.90 -4.88 5.06
N LEU A 88 6.80 -4.80 4.07
CA LEU A 88 6.73 -5.62 2.85
C LEU A 88 6.85 -7.12 3.15
N ILE A 89 7.76 -7.51 4.05
CA ILE A 89 7.90 -8.90 4.50
C ILE A 89 6.59 -9.39 5.15
N GLY A 90 5.98 -8.58 6.02
CA GLY A 90 4.70 -8.92 6.64
C GLY A 90 3.57 -9.13 5.62
N GLU A 91 3.52 -8.31 4.57
CA GLU A 91 2.56 -8.49 3.47
C GLU A 91 2.86 -9.73 2.61
N ILE A 92 4.12 -10.02 2.33
CA ILE A 92 4.53 -11.25 1.62
C ILE A 92 4.05 -12.48 2.40
N GLU A 93 4.31 -12.53 3.70
CA GLU A 93 3.87 -13.65 4.54
C GLU A 93 2.34 -13.77 4.59
N ARG A 94 1.62 -12.64 4.66
CA ARG A 94 0.16 -12.62 4.64
C ARG A 94 -0.37 -13.22 3.33
N LEU A 95 0.19 -12.81 2.20
CA LEU A 95 -0.19 -13.32 0.88
C LEU A 95 0.13 -14.82 0.74
N GLN A 96 1.28 -15.29 1.25
CA GLN A 96 1.63 -16.71 1.26
C GLN A 96 0.64 -17.56 2.07
N ARG A 97 0.22 -17.07 3.25
CA ARG A 97 -0.83 -17.73 4.05
C ARG A 97 -2.16 -17.78 3.29
N GLU A 98 -2.51 -16.71 2.60
CA GLU A 98 -3.75 -16.62 1.82
C GLU A 98 -3.74 -17.58 0.62
N ILE A 99 -2.63 -17.67 -0.13
CA ILE A 99 -2.41 -18.66 -1.19
C ILE A 99 -2.58 -20.09 -0.64
N THR A 100 -1.94 -20.38 0.49
CA THR A 100 -2.01 -21.71 1.12
C THR A 100 -3.46 -22.07 1.49
N ARG A 101 -4.20 -21.11 2.07
CA ARG A 101 -5.61 -21.30 2.43
C ARG A 101 -6.49 -21.50 1.19
N LEU A 102 -6.31 -20.70 0.15
CA LEU A 102 -7.08 -20.80 -1.08
C LEU A 102 -6.82 -22.12 -1.79
N ASN A 103 -5.56 -22.57 -1.87
CA ASN A 103 -5.22 -23.87 -2.44
C ASN A 103 -5.90 -25.02 -1.69
N LYS A 104 -5.93 -24.98 -0.35
CA LYS A 104 -6.67 -25.98 0.44
C LYS A 104 -8.17 -25.98 0.13
N LEU A 105 -8.77 -24.80 0.01
CA LEU A 105 -10.19 -24.67 -0.34
C LEU A 105 -10.49 -25.23 -1.73
N ILE A 106 -9.66 -24.92 -2.73
CA ILE A 106 -9.81 -25.44 -4.09
C ILE A 106 -9.73 -26.97 -4.09
N THR A 107 -8.74 -27.55 -3.42
CA THR A 107 -8.59 -29.02 -3.33
C THR A 107 -9.80 -29.67 -2.67
N ASN A 108 -10.34 -29.08 -1.60
CA ASN A 108 -11.51 -29.62 -0.92
C ASN A 108 -12.79 -29.50 -1.75
N LEU A 109 -12.93 -28.43 -2.55
CA LEU A 109 -14.05 -28.27 -3.46
C LEU A 109 -13.99 -29.26 -4.62
N LYS A 110 -12.81 -29.49 -5.21
CA LYS A 110 -12.61 -30.51 -6.24
C LYS A 110 -13.02 -31.90 -5.73
N LYS A 111 -12.56 -32.29 -4.54
CA LYS A 111 -12.94 -33.56 -3.89
C LYS A 111 -14.42 -33.72 -3.53
N LYS A 112 -15.20 -32.63 -3.50
CA LYS A 112 -16.65 -32.67 -3.22
C LYS A 112 -17.50 -32.72 -4.48
N ASN A 113 -16.91 -32.43 -5.64
CA ASN A 113 -17.60 -32.42 -6.93
C ASN A 113 -17.23 -33.63 -7.80
N ASP A 114 -16.31 -34.47 -7.34
CA ASP A 114 -16.07 -35.84 -7.80
C ASP A 114 -16.85 -36.82 -6.91
#